data_AF-A0A3C1FSL6-F1
#
_entry.id   AF-A0A3C1FSL6-F1
#
_cell.length_a   1.000
_cell.length_b   1.000
_cell.length_c   1.000
_cell.angle_alpha   90.00
_cell.angle_beta   90.00
_cell.angle_gamma   90.00
#
_symmetry.space_group_name_H-M   'P 1'
#
loop_
_entity.id
_entity.type
_entity.pdbx_description
1 polymer ?
#
loop_
_entity_poly.entity_id
_entity_poly.type
_entity_poly.pdbx_seq_one_letter_code
_entity_poly.pdbx_strand_id
1 'polypeptide(L)'
;MVAKQRGHDVTLHEKEERLGGQVNLVATSPGKKEFLNVVKSLKNRMEISGVRIKLKTHLTSKMVEEGQPDVLVVASGAKPIEINVPGIAQPHVVSAWDVLNEMVPDIRKQVV
;
A
#
# COMPACT_ATOMS: atom_id res chain seq x y z
N MET A 1 6.98 13.66 6.99
CA MET A 1 7.85 14.26 8.03
C MET A 1 8.49 15.55 7.55
N VAL A 2 9.31 15.54 6.50
CA VAL A 2 10.08 16.73 6.04
C VAL A 2 9.19 17.93 5.74
N ALA A 3 8.10 17.78 4.97
CA ALA A 3 7.20 18.89 4.67
C ALA A 3 6.62 19.54 5.95
N LYS A 4 6.18 18.71 6.92
CA LYS A 4 5.68 19.20 8.21
C LYS A 4 6.76 19.91 9.03
N GLN A 5 7.98 19.36 9.06
CA GLN A 5 9.14 20.00 9.70
C GLN A 5 9.54 21.33 9.05
N ARG A 6 9.23 21.52 7.77
CA ARG A 6 9.45 22.77 7.04
C ARG A 6 8.29 23.77 7.19
N GLY A 7 7.29 23.47 8.03
CA GLY A 7 6.18 24.37 8.33
C GLY A 7 4.91 24.14 7.52
N HIS A 8 4.84 23.15 6.64
CA HIS A 8 3.62 22.86 5.88
C HIS A 8 2.57 22.13 6.73
N ASP A 9 1.29 22.41 6.48
CA ASP A 9 0.19 21.68 7.10
C ASP A 9 -0.16 20.40 6.32
N VAL A 10 0.41 19.29 6.77
CA VAL A 10 0.31 18.00 6.07
C VAL A 10 -0.84 17.15 6.60
N THR A 11 -1.68 16.67 5.67
CA THR A 11 -2.66 15.62 5.91
C THR A 11 -2.38 14.44 4.97
N LEU A 12 -2.23 13.23 5.52
CA LEU A 12 -2.11 11.97 4.78
C LEU A 12 -3.45 11.25 4.76
N HIS A 13 -3.90 10.83 3.58
CA HIS A 13 -5.07 9.96 3.41
C HIS A 13 -4.62 8.56 2.98
N GLU A 14 -5.13 7.54 3.65
CA GLU A 14 -4.90 6.12 3.34
C GLU A 14 -6.25 5.41 3.30
N LYS A 15 -6.49 4.63 2.24
CA LYS A 15 -7.75 3.93 2.02
C LYS A 15 -7.91 2.73 2.95
N GLU A 16 -6.82 2.09 3.33
CA GLU A 16 -6.83 0.91 4.20
C GLU A 16 -6.84 1.31 5.69
N GLU A 17 -7.00 0.33 6.56
CA GLU A 17 -7.01 0.53 8.02
C GLU A 17 -5.63 0.73 8.65
N ARG A 18 -4.56 0.57 7.86
CA ARG A 18 -3.17 0.71 8.32
C ARG A 18 -2.29 1.27 7.23
N LEU A 19 -1.27 2.02 7.64
CA LEU A 19 -0.21 2.50 6.76
C LEU A 19 0.70 1.35 6.30
N GLY A 20 1.39 1.56 5.18
CA GLY A 20 2.48 0.70 4.72
C GLY A 20 2.31 0.18 3.29
N GLY A 21 1.10 0.21 2.74
CA GLY A 21 0.84 -0.20 1.36
C GLY A 21 1.47 -1.56 1.01
N GLN A 22 2.18 -1.62 -0.12
CA GLN A 22 2.85 -2.83 -0.61
C GLN A 22 3.94 -3.36 0.34
N VAL A 23 4.48 -2.55 1.26
CA VAL A 23 5.47 -3.03 2.25
C VAL A 23 4.84 -4.04 3.21
N ASN A 24 3.57 -3.84 3.57
CA ASN A 24 2.83 -4.80 4.39
C ASN A 24 2.66 -6.13 3.68
N LEU A 25 2.49 -6.10 2.36
CA LEU A 25 2.37 -7.29 1.52
C LEU A 25 3.70 -8.03 1.42
N VAL A 26 4.79 -7.33 1.08
CA VAL A 26 6.13 -7.95 0.97
C VAL A 26 6.58 -8.57 2.29
N ALA A 27 6.20 -7.97 3.43
CA ALA A 27 6.55 -8.47 4.75
C ALA A 27 5.90 -9.82 5.11
N THR A 28 4.91 -10.32 4.37
CA THR A 28 4.36 -11.67 4.55
C THR A 28 5.33 -12.75 4.07
N SER A 29 6.25 -12.40 3.17
CA SER A 29 7.26 -13.35 2.67
C SER A 29 8.20 -13.83 3.79
N PRO A 30 8.59 -15.12 3.79
CA PRO A 30 9.63 -15.64 4.66
C PRO A 30 10.91 -14.78 4.60
N GLY A 31 11.46 -14.45 5.77
CA GLY A 31 12.67 -13.62 5.89
C GLY A 31 12.47 -12.11 5.69
N LYS A 32 11.28 -11.63 5.31
CA LYS A 32 11.04 -10.20 4.99
C LYS A 32 10.28 -9.42 6.07
N LYS A 33 10.12 -9.97 7.28
CA LYS A 33 9.40 -9.28 8.37
C LYS A 33 10.04 -7.95 8.77
N GLU A 34 11.36 -7.82 8.58
CA GLU A 34 12.09 -6.59 8.90
C GLU A 34 11.65 -5.36 8.09
N PHE A 35 11.02 -5.55 6.93
CA PHE A 35 10.45 -4.45 6.15
C PHE A 35 9.36 -3.69 6.92
N LEU A 36 8.71 -4.30 7.92
CA LEU A 36 7.77 -3.58 8.78
C LEU A 36 8.44 -2.48 9.63
N ASN A 37 9.76 -2.55 9.83
CA ASN A 37 10.49 -1.53 10.59
C ASN A 37 10.44 -0.17 9.91
N VAL A 38 10.46 -0.11 8.57
CA VAL A 38 10.34 1.18 7.86
C VAL A 38 8.94 1.77 8.06
N VAL A 39 7.89 0.95 8.01
CA VAL A 39 6.50 1.41 8.25
C VAL A 39 6.35 1.93 9.67
N LYS A 40 6.84 1.18 10.67
CA LYS A 40 6.81 1.58 12.08
C LYS A 40 7.57 2.88 12.32
N SER A 41 8.79 2.99 11.79
CA SER A 41 9.63 4.18 11.93
C SER A 41 8.98 5.41 11.31
N LEU A 42 8.47 5.30 10.08
CA LEU A 42 7.83 6.40 9.38
C LEU A 42 6.51 6.83 10.03
N LYS A 43 5.69 5.88 10.49
CA LYS A 43 4.47 6.17 11.26
C LYS A 43 4.80 7.00 12.50
N ASN A 44 5.72 6.51 13.34
CA ASN A 44 6.12 7.21 14.57
C ASN A 44 6.64 8.63 14.27
N ARG A 45 7.48 8.76 13.24
CA ARG A 45 8.00 10.07 12.80
C ARG A 45 6.90 11.03 12.35
N MET A 46 5.87 10.53 11.66
CA MET A 46 4.73 11.35 11.25
C MET A 46 3.91 11.82 12.44
N GLU A 47 3.62 10.92 13.38
CA GLU A 47 2.91 11.23 14.62
C GLU A 47 3.66 12.28 15.45
N ILE A 48 4.97 12.09 15.69
CA ILE A 48 5.81 13.05 16.41
C ILE A 48 5.82 14.41 15.72
N SER A 49 5.86 14.44 14.39
CA SER A 49 5.83 15.71 13.64
C SER A 49 4.45 16.38 13.58
N GLY A 50 3.39 15.73 14.08
CA GLY A 50 2.03 16.27 14.03
C GLY A 50 1.38 16.22 12.64
N VAL A 51 1.77 15.27 11.78
CA VAL A 51 1.05 15.02 10.51
C VAL A 51 -0.34 14.47 10.84
N ARG A 52 -1.39 15.01 10.22
CA ARG A 52 -2.75 14.46 10.34
C ARG A 52 -2.87 13.21 9.48
N ILE A 53 -3.16 12.06 10.07
CA ILE A 53 -3.30 10.78 9.36
C ILE A 53 -4.78 10.38 9.36
N LYS A 54 -5.37 10.23 8.18
CA LYS A 54 -6.74 9.73 7.98
C LYS A 54 -6.69 8.36 7.32
N LEU A 55 -6.88 7.32 8.13
CA LEU A 55 -7.01 5.93 7.68
C LEU A 55 -8.46 5.67 7.22
N LYS A 56 -8.69 4.54 6.54
CA LYS A 56 -10.02 4.17 6.00
C LYS A 56 -10.66 5.28 5.15
N THR A 57 -9.83 6.08 4.48
CA THR A 57 -10.25 7.26 3.73
C THR A 57 -9.67 7.21 2.32
N HIS A 58 -10.49 6.75 1.37
CA HIS A 58 -10.13 6.80 -0.04
C HIS A 58 -10.28 8.23 -0.58
N LEU A 59 -9.16 8.90 -0.84
CA LEU A 59 -9.16 10.27 -1.35
C LEU A 59 -9.65 10.30 -2.81
N THR A 60 -10.67 11.09 -3.08
CA THR A 60 -11.25 11.28 -4.42
C THR A 60 -10.94 12.67 -4.97
N SER A 61 -11.06 12.86 -6.29
CA SER A 61 -10.89 14.19 -6.91
C SER A 61 -11.81 15.23 -6.30
N LYS A 62 -13.08 14.89 -6.08
CA LYS A 62 -14.07 15.75 -5.43
C LYS A 62 -13.61 16.23 -4.04
N MET A 63 -13.06 15.33 -3.21
CA MET A 63 -12.53 15.72 -1.89
C MET A 63 -11.32 16.65 -1.98
N VAL A 64 -10.50 16.50 -3.02
CA VAL A 64 -9.37 17.41 -3.28
C VAL A 64 -9.88 18.77 -3.72
N GLU A 65 -10.86 18.82 -4.62
CA GLU A 65 -11.51 20.05 -5.08
C GLU A 65 -12.18 20.81 -3.93
N GLU A 66 -12.89 20.11 -3.04
CA GLU A 66 -13.51 20.69 -1.85
C GLU A 66 -12.47 21.14 -0.81
N GLY A 67 -11.37 20.40 -0.67
CA GLY A 67 -10.33 20.68 0.31
C GLY A 67 -9.34 21.78 -0.12
N GLN A 68 -9.30 22.11 -1.42
CA GLN A 68 -8.44 23.13 -2.03
C GLN A 68 -7.00 23.16 -1.47
N PRO A 69 -6.25 22.04 -1.47
CA PRO A 69 -4.89 22.06 -0.97
C PRO A 69 -3.97 22.84 -1.93
N ASP A 70 -3.02 23.60 -1.39
CA ASP A 70 -2.01 24.30 -2.20
C ASP A 70 -1.17 23.33 -3.04
N VAL A 71 -0.94 22.11 -2.51
CA VAL A 71 -0.14 21.06 -3.15
C VAL A 71 -0.78 19.70 -2.93
N LEU A 72 -0.98 18.94 -4.01
CA LEU A 72 -1.35 17.53 -3.98
C LEU A 72 -0.14 16.66 -4.32
N VAL A 73 0.22 15.74 -3.41
CA VAL A 73 1.22 14.69 -3.67
C VAL A 73 0.50 13.36 -3.81
N VAL A 74 0.59 12.77 -5.00
CA VAL A 74 -0.02 11.47 -5.29
C VAL A 74 1.00 10.34 -5.05
N ALA A 75 0.71 9.49 -4.07
CA ALA A 75 1.53 8.34 -3.70
C ALA A 75 0.68 7.07 -3.56
N SER A 76 -0.25 6.85 -4.50
CA SER A 76 -1.26 5.78 -4.46
C SER A 76 -0.74 4.37 -4.76
N GLY A 77 0.56 4.22 -5.03
CA GLY A 77 1.19 2.93 -5.33
C GLY A 77 0.84 2.42 -6.73
N ALA A 78 0.80 1.09 -6.87
CA ALA A 78 0.58 0.40 -8.14
C ALA A 78 -0.25 -0.87 -7.93
N LYS A 79 -0.79 -1.40 -9.03
CA LYS A 79 -1.51 -2.69 -9.11
C LYS A 79 -0.81 -3.61 -10.12
N PRO A 80 -1.02 -4.94 -10.05
CA PRO A 80 -0.59 -5.85 -11.11
C PRO A 80 -1.07 -5.37 -12.48
N ILE A 81 -0.24 -5.54 -13.50
CA ILE A 81 -0.60 -5.24 -14.89
C ILE A 81 -1.44 -6.41 -15.42
N GLU A 82 -2.47 -6.10 -16.20
CA GLU A 82 -3.21 -7.11 -16.95
C GLU A 82 -2.41 -7.54 -18.17
N ILE A 83 -2.15 -8.85 -18.26
CA ILE A 83 -1.37 -9.45 -19.35
C ILE A 83 -2.33 -10.20 -20.26
N ASN A 84 -2.37 -9.85 -21.55
CA ASN A 84 -3.20 -10.55 -22.53
C ASN A 84 -2.37 -11.63 -23.26
N VAL A 85 -2.31 -12.83 -22.68
CA VAL A 85 -1.67 -14.01 -23.30
C VAL A 85 -2.61 -15.21 -23.24
N PRO A 86 -2.56 -16.13 -24.22
CA PRO A 86 -3.35 -17.36 -24.19
C PRO A 86 -3.15 -18.12 -22.88
N GLY A 87 -4.26 -18.48 -22.22
CA GLY A 87 -4.23 -19.24 -20.98
C GLY A 87 -4.04 -18.42 -19.69
N ILE A 88 -3.98 -17.09 -19.73
CA ILE A 88 -3.82 -16.23 -18.54
C ILE A 88 -4.94 -16.40 -17.50
N ALA A 89 -6.16 -16.73 -17.95
CA ALA A 89 -7.33 -16.91 -17.08
C ALA A 89 -7.47 -18.33 -16.52
N GLN A 90 -6.47 -19.19 -16.69
CA GLN A 90 -6.54 -20.56 -16.16
C GLN A 90 -6.50 -20.56 -14.62
N PRO A 91 -7.22 -21.48 -13.94
CA PRO A 91 -7.37 -21.45 -12.48
C PRO A 91 -6.06 -21.60 -11.68
N HIS A 92 -5.00 -22.12 -12.29
CA HIS A 92 -3.69 -22.31 -11.65
C HIS A 92 -2.73 -21.13 -11.91
N VAL A 93 -3.14 -20.13 -12.70
CA VAL A 93 -2.35 -18.93 -12.94
C VAL A 93 -2.67 -17.94 -11.83
N VAL A 94 -1.64 -17.57 -11.07
CA VAL A 94 -1.74 -16.64 -9.95
C VAL A 94 -0.68 -15.55 -10.06
N SER A 95 -1.02 -14.35 -9.60
CA SER A 95 -0.08 -13.25 -9.50
C SER A 95 0.79 -13.37 -8.26
N ALA A 96 1.92 -12.66 -8.24
CA ALA A 96 2.73 -12.53 -7.02
C ALA A 96 1.92 -11.95 -5.85
N TRP A 97 0.90 -11.13 -6.12
CA TRP A 97 0.01 -10.59 -5.10
C TRP A 97 -0.90 -11.64 -4.51
N ASP A 98 -1.41 -12.57 -5.33
CA ASP A 98 -2.23 -13.67 -4.85
C ASP A 98 -1.42 -14.58 -3.93
N VAL A 99 -0.18 -14.90 -4.32
CA VAL A 99 0.76 -15.67 -3.49
C VAL A 99 1.03 -14.97 -2.16
N LEU A 100 1.36 -13.68 -2.18
CA LEU A 100 1.69 -12.92 -0.97
C LEU A 100 0.49 -12.66 -0.05
N ASN A 101 -0.74 -12.71 -0.60
CA ASN A 101 -1.99 -12.63 0.15
C ASN A 101 -2.55 -14.01 0.53
N GLU A 102 -1.81 -15.09 0.30
CA GLU A 102 -2.25 -16.47 0.55
C GLU A 102 -3.54 -16.85 -0.21
N MET A 103 -3.82 -16.17 -1.32
CA MET A 103 -4.94 -16.45 -2.24
C MET A 103 -4.50 -17.39 -3.36
N VAL A 104 -3.88 -18.52 -3.00
CA VAL A 104 -3.39 -19.52 -3.96
C VAL A 104 -4.31 -20.74 -4.02
N PRO A 105 -4.55 -21.31 -5.21
CA PRO A 105 -5.28 -22.57 -5.33
C PRO A 105 -4.50 -23.71 -4.67
N ASP A 106 -5.22 -24.73 -4.18
CA ASP A 106 -4.59 -25.95 -3.65
C ASP A 106 -3.88 -26.71 -4.77
N ILE A 107 -2.55 -26.58 -4.81
CA ILE A 107 -1.69 -27.25 -5.79
C ILE A 107 -1.34 -28.69 -5.41
N ARG A 108 -1.85 -29.20 -4.27
CA ARG A 108 -1.56 -30.52 -3.69
C ARG A 108 -0.04 -30.73 -3.46
N LYS A 109 0.34 -31.87 -2.85
CA LYS A 109 1.73 -32.13 -2.43
C LYS A 109 2.63 -32.73 -3.51
N GLN A 110 2.06 -33.24 -4.61
CA GLN A 110 2.83 -33.84 -5.71
C GLN A 110 2.82 -32.89 -6.90
N VAL A 111 3.96 -32.23 -7.09
CA VAL A 111 4.26 -31.40 -8.25
C VAL A 111 5.41 -32.09 -8.97
N VAL A 112 5.24 -32.41 -10.26
CA VAL A 112 6.27 -33.06 -11.10
C VAL A 112 7.11 -32.01 -11.80
#